data_AF-A0A9P8AU08-F1
#
_entry.id   AF-A0A9P8AU08-F1
#
_cell.length_a   1.000
_cell.length_b   1.000
_cell.length_c   1.000
_cell.angle_alpha   90.00
_cell.angle_beta   90.00
_cell.angle_gamma   90.00
#
_symmetry.space_group_name_H-M   'P 1'
#
loop_
_entity.id
_entity.type
_entity.pdbx_description
1 polymer ?
#
loop_
_entity_poly.entity_id
_entity_poly.type
_entity_poly.pdbx_seq_one_letter_code
_entity_poly.pdbx_strand_id
1 'polypeptide(L)'
;MALNVSLWSFLLYAFSLRLVRGQTTNATCVSSYGWANNTLGQSPCLVAAYLVTACLNTSFLVPALPESNHYAGPTTSQANLCECNTVTYSLISACADCQNREYLNWGNWTANCAVVAIGLFPKPVPAGTVVPQWAYININSVRLRLTC
;
A
#
# COMPACT_ATOMS: atom_id res chain seq x y z
N MET A 1 -58.26 -4.65 14.21
CA MET A 1 -57.57 -4.02 13.06
C MET A 1 -56.24 -4.74 12.90
N ALA A 2 -56.21 -5.77 12.06
CA ALA A 2 -54.99 -6.53 11.80
C ALA A 2 -54.16 -5.79 10.75
N LEU A 3 -53.03 -5.21 11.16
CA LEU A 3 -52.07 -4.63 10.21
C LEU A 3 -51.26 -5.76 9.61
N ASN A 4 -51.63 -6.10 8.38
CA ASN A 4 -50.98 -7.07 7.51
C ASN A 4 -49.66 -6.46 7.01
N VAL A 5 -48.57 -6.71 7.71
CA VAL A 5 -47.24 -6.25 7.29
C VAL A 5 -46.70 -7.28 6.30
N SER A 6 -46.89 -6.97 5.02
CA SER A 6 -46.46 -7.79 3.89
C SER A 6 -45.01 -8.25 4.04
N LEU A 7 -44.80 -9.56 4.00
CA LEU A 7 -43.48 -10.25 4.00
C LEU A 7 -42.57 -9.85 2.82
N TRP A 8 -43.04 -8.97 1.93
CA TRP A 8 -42.32 -8.52 0.74
C TRP A 8 -41.33 -7.37 1.03
N SER A 9 -41.41 -6.73 2.20
CA SER A 9 -40.51 -5.62 2.57
C SER A 9 -39.10 -6.06 2.99
N PHE A 10 -38.87 -7.36 3.23
CA PHE A 10 -37.53 -7.88 3.58
C PHE A 10 -36.66 -8.23 2.38
N LEU A 11 -37.20 -8.24 1.15
CA LEU A 11 -36.45 -8.63 -0.06
C LEU A 11 -35.66 -7.50 -0.73
N LEU A 12 -35.78 -6.25 -0.24
CA LEU A 12 -35.01 -5.11 -0.79
C LEU A 12 -33.85 -4.65 0.10
N TYR A 13 -33.55 -5.37 1.18
CA TYR A 13 -32.31 -5.18 1.95
C TYR A 13 -31.30 -6.26 1.57
N ALA A 14 -31.05 -6.42 0.27
CA ALA A 14 -29.86 -7.12 -0.19
C ALA A 14 -28.65 -6.26 0.22
N PHE A 15 -28.20 -6.49 1.45
CA PHE A 15 -26.97 -5.94 2.00
C PHE A 15 -25.88 -6.20 0.97
N SER A 16 -25.38 -5.13 0.36
CA SER A 16 -24.30 -5.22 -0.61
C SER A 16 -23.09 -5.78 0.13
N LEU A 17 -22.88 -7.10 0.05
CA LEU A 17 -21.68 -7.76 0.55
C LEU A 17 -20.52 -7.23 -0.29
N ARG A 18 -19.95 -6.10 0.15
CA ARG A 18 -18.70 -5.63 -0.41
C ARG A 18 -17.68 -6.69 -0.05
N LEU A 19 -17.15 -7.35 -1.08
CA LEU A 19 -15.96 -8.18 -0.94
C LEU A 19 -14.86 -7.30 -0.33
N VAL A 20 -14.63 -7.46 0.96
CA VAL A 20 -13.47 -6.86 1.64
C VAL A 20 -12.27 -7.63 1.12
N ARG A 21 -11.50 -7.02 0.23
CA ARG A 21 -10.18 -7.54 -0.14
C ARG A 21 -9.29 -7.42 1.11
N GLY A 22 -8.50 -8.44 1.42
CA GLY A 22 -7.63 -8.45 2.60
C GLY A 22 -6.31 -7.71 2.34
N GLN A 23 -6.18 -6.48 2.82
CA GLN A 23 -4.95 -5.68 2.70
C GLN A 23 -4.32 -5.74 4.07
N THR A 24 -3.23 -6.47 4.19
CA THR A 24 -2.74 -6.88 5.51
C THR A 24 -1.24 -6.68 5.62
N THR A 25 -0.80 -6.49 6.86
CA THR A 25 0.60 -6.50 7.23
C THR A 25 0.73 -7.03 8.65
N ASN A 26 1.77 -7.80 8.91
CA ASN A 26 2.22 -8.13 10.26
C ASN A 26 3.50 -7.37 10.64
N ALA A 27 3.94 -6.41 9.79
CA ALA A 27 5.05 -5.53 10.09
C ALA A 27 4.64 -4.51 11.16
N THR A 28 5.46 -4.40 12.20
CA THR A 28 5.29 -3.42 13.28
C THR A 28 6.36 -2.34 13.16
N CYS A 29 5.93 -1.09 13.02
CA CYS A 29 6.84 0.04 13.00
C CYS A 29 7.25 0.44 14.43
N VAL A 30 8.47 0.96 14.58
CA VAL A 30 8.88 1.62 15.83
C VAL A 30 8.04 2.87 16.11
N SER A 31 7.89 3.22 17.39
CA SER A 31 7.01 4.31 17.83
C SER A 31 7.41 5.68 17.27
N SER A 32 8.69 5.91 17.00
CA SER A 32 9.19 7.14 16.37
C SER A 32 8.72 7.33 14.93
N TYR A 33 8.18 6.28 14.29
CA TYR A 33 7.77 6.31 12.88
C TYR A 33 6.33 6.77 12.64
N GLY A 34 5.66 7.28 13.68
CA GLY A 34 4.28 7.78 13.58
C GLY A 34 4.09 8.90 12.53
N TRP A 35 5.15 9.63 12.19
CA TRP A 35 5.14 10.65 11.13
C TRP A 35 4.78 10.08 9.74
N ALA A 36 5.08 8.80 9.49
CA ALA A 36 4.86 8.17 8.20
C ALA A 36 3.43 7.64 8.02
N ASN A 37 2.66 7.57 9.11
CA ASN A 37 1.29 7.10 9.06
C ASN A 37 0.41 8.06 8.23
N ASN A 38 -0.59 7.50 7.56
CA ASN A 38 -1.59 8.33 6.90
C ASN A 38 -2.61 8.90 7.91
N THR A 39 -3.53 9.74 7.42
CA THR A 39 -4.58 10.37 8.23
C THR A 39 -5.59 9.40 8.84
N LEU A 40 -5.58 8.14 8.41
CA LEU A 40 -6.39 7.06 8.98
C LEU A 40 -5.62 6.25 10.04
N GLY A 41 -4.41 6.67 10.41
CA GLY A 41 -3.55 5.96 11.35
C GLY A 41 -2.94 4.68 10.81
N GLN A 42 -2.94 4.47 9.50
CA GLN A 42 -2.38 3.28 8.86
C GLN A 42 -0.88 3.46 8.64
N SER A 43 -0.11 2.41 8.94
CA SER A 43 1.34 2.38 8.71
C SER A 43 1.68 2.41 7.22
N PRO A 44 2.90 2.85 6.84
CA PRO A 44 3.36 2.79 5.44
C PRO A 44 3.26 1.37 4.86
N CYS A 45 3.51 0.34 5.68
CA CYS A 45 3.35 -1.07 5.31
C CYS A 45 1.92 -1.43 4.90
N LEU A 46 0.94 -0.98 5.68
CA LEU A 46 -0.46 -1.27 5.39
C LEU A 46 -0.93 -0.51 4.15
N VAL A 47 -0.57 0.77 4.01
CA VAL A 47 -0.93 1.57 2.82
C VAL A 47 -0.29 0.98 1.56
N ALA A 48 0.97 0.51 1.62
CA ALA A 48 1.60 -0.22 0.51
C ALA A 48 0.80 -1.45 0.12
N ALA A 49 0.34 -2.26 1.09
CA ALA A 49 -0.51 -3.41 0.81
C ALA A 49 -1.80 -3.02 0.08
N TYR A 50 -2.44 -1.92 0.48
CA TYR A 50 -3.57 -1.37 -0.26
C TYR A 50 -3.21 -1.04 -1.70
N LEU A 51 -2.14 -0.30 -1.95
CA LEU A 51 -1.79 0.11 -3.31
C LEU A 51 -1.49 -1.08 -4.22
N VAL A 52 -0.78 -2.10 -3.73
CA VAL A 52 -0.49 -3.30 -4.53
C VAL A 52 -1.79 -4.03 -4.91
N THR A 53 -2.76 -4.14 -4.00
CA THR A 53 -4.06 -4.78 -4.31
C THR A 53 -4.89 -4.04 -5.37
N ALA A 54 -4.56 -2.79 -5.72
CA ALA A 54 -5.28 -2.07 -6.78
C ALA A 54 -5.08 -2.70 -8.17
N CYS A 55 -4.01 -3.48 -8.37
CA CYS A 55 -3.74 -4.21 -9.60
C CYS A 55 -4.00 -5.72 -9.47
N LEU A 56 -4.37 -6.20 -8.28
CA LEU A 56 -4.59 -7.61 -8.00
C LEU A 56 -6.08 -7.89 -7.80
N ASN A 57 -6.49 -9.10 -8.17
CA ASN A 57 -7.83 -9.63 -7.86
C ASN A 57 -7.87 -10.40 -6.52
N THR A 58 -6.81 -10.28 -5.72
CA THR A 58 -6.62 -11.03 -4.47
C THR A 58 -6.07 -10.12 -3.36
N SER A 59 -6.07 -10.62 -2.13
CA SER A 59 -5.40 -10.01 -0.97
C SER A 59 -3.90 -9.93 -1.17
N PHE A 60 -3.26 -8.91 -0.58
CA PHE A 60 -1.81 -8.78 -0.53
C PHE A 60 -1.35 -8.60 0.91
N LEU A 61 -0.28 -9.31 1.26
CA LEU A 61 0.38 -9.23 2.55
C LEU A 61 1.74 -8.54 2.36
N VAL A 62 1.98 -7.46 3.09
CA VAL A 62 3.33 -6.93 3.30
C VAL A 62 3.89 -7.57 4.57
N PRO A 63 4.79 -8.55 4.48
CA PRO A 63 5.25 -9.31 5.64
C PRO A 63 6.23 -8.50 6.49
N ALA A 64 6.33 -8.82 7.78
CA ALA A 64 7.41 -8.36 8.64
C ALA A 64 8.75 -8.89 8.12
N LEU A 65 9.76 -8.03 8.13
CA LEU A 65 11.10 -8.38 7.66
C LEU A 65 11.94 -8.96 8.82
N PRO A 66 12.64 -10.08 8.60
CA PRO A 66 13.71 -10.52 9.50
C PRO A 66 14.82 -9.47 9.60
N GLU A 67 15.70 -9.59 10.59
CA GLU A 67 16.87 -8.72 10.72
C GLU A 67 17.74 -8.77 9.45
N SER A 68 18.37 -7.62 9.12
CA SER A 68 19.24 -7.47 7.94
C SER A 68 18.63 -7.87 6.60
N ASN A 69 17.30 -7.81 6.47
CA ASN A 69 16.58 -8.07 5.22
C ASN A 69 15.93 -6.79 4.68
N HIS A 70 15.50 -6.85 3.42
CA HIS A 70 14.77 -5.80 2.71
C HIS A 70 13.65 -6.41 1.86
N TYR A 71 12.67 -5.60 1.46
CA TYR A 71 11.69 -6.02 0.46
C TYR A 71 12.34 -6.09 -0.92
N ALA A 72 12.15 -7.22 -1.60
CA ALA A 72 12.57 -7.37 -2.99
C ALA A 72 11.67 -6.54 -3.93
N GLY A 73 12.24 -6.04 -5.02
CA GLY A 73 11.47 -5.45 -6.11
C GLY A 73 10.64 -6.48 -6.87
N PRO A 74 9.65 -6.03 -7.67
CA PRO A 74 8.84 -6.92 -8.50
C PRO A 74 9.69 -7.80 -9.42
N THR A 75 9.33 -9.08 -9.52
CA THR A 75 9.85 -9.97 -10.57
C THR A 75 9.22 -9.63 -11.92
N THR A 76 9.74 -10.18 -13.02
CA THR A 76 9.17 -9.95 -14.37
C THR A 76 7.71 -10.37 -14.49
N SER A 77 7.25 -11.36 -13.73
CA SER A 77 5.84 -11.80 -13.72
C SER A 77 4.94 -10.98 -12.80
N GLN A 78 5.52 -10.25 -11.85
CA GLN A 78 4.81 -9.40 -10.90
C GLN A 78 4.81 -7.93 -11.32
N ALA A 79 5.83 -7.48 -12.06
CA ALA A 79 6.02 -6.10 -12.48
C ALA A 79 4.76 -5.54 -13.16
N ASN A 80 4.08 -4.64 -12.44
CA ASN A 80 2.86 -4.00 -12.88
C ASN A 80 2.86 -2.54 -12.41
N LEU A 81 1.93 -1.74 -12.93
CA LEU A 81 1.85 -0.31 -12.64
C LEU A 81 1.64 0.02 -11.14
N CYS A 82 1.07 -0.89 -10.34
CA CYS A 82 0.88 -0.69 -8.91
C CYS A 82 2.17 -0.90 -8.09
N GLU A 83 3.16 -1.61 -8.61
CA GLU A 83 4.46 -1.82 -7.96
C GLU A 83 5.57 -0.95 -8.60
N CYS A 84 5.49 -0.76 -9.92
CA CYS A 84 6.43 0.01 -10.73
C CYS A 84 6.11 1.51 -10.72
N ASN A 85 5.95 2.10 -9.53
CA ASN A 85 5.78 3.54 -9.38
C ASN A 85 6.47 4.05 -8.11
N THR A 86 6.85 5.33 -8.10
CA THR A 86 7.59 5.90 -6.96
C THR A 86 6.77 5.96 -5.68
N VAL A 87 5.44 6.02 -5.76
CA VAL A 87 4.57 6.14 -4.58
C VAL A 87 4.55 4.84 -3.79
N THR A 88 4.34 3.71 -4.47
CA THR A 88 4.41 2.38 -3.84
C THR A 88 5.82 2.09 -3.33
N TYR A 89 6.85 2.45 -4.10
CA TYR A 89 8.23 2.33 -3.66
C TYR A 89 8.51 3.12 -2.38
N SER A 90 8.11 4.39 -2.32
CA SER A 90 8.29 5.23 -1.12
C SER A 90 7.63 4.59 0.11
N LEU A 91 6.43 4.03 -0.04
CA LEU A 91 5.72 3.35 1.05
C LEU A 91 6.40 2.04 1.47
N ILE A 92 6.87 1.22 0.53
CA ILE A 92 7.58 -0.03 0.84
C ILE A 92 8.95 0.24 1.48
N SER A 93 9.69 1.23 0.98
CA SER A 93 10.99 1.61 1.56
C SER A 93 10.82 2.18 2.96
N ALA A 94 9.82 3.05 3.18
CA ALA A 94 9.48 3.53 4.52
C ALA A 94 8.96 2.40 5.42
N CYS A 95 8.28 1.39 4.87
CA CYS A 95 7.88 0.21 5.64
C CYS A 95 9.09 -0.60 6.13
N ALA A 96 10.12 -0.76 5.30
CA ALA A 96 11.35 -1.40 5.75
C ALA A 96 12.06 -0.55 6.82
N ASP A 97 12.24 0.74 6.54
CA ASP A 97 12.89 1.67 7.48
C ASP A 97 12.15 1.77 8.82
N CYS A 98 10.81 1.77 8.81
CA CYS A 98 10.01 1.78 10.05
C CYS A 98 10.22 0.56 10.94
N GLN A 99 10.65 -0.56 10.36
CA GLN A 99 10.99 -1.79 11.08
C GLN A 99 12.46 -1.80 11.53
N ASN A 100 13.23 -0.74 11.29
CA ASN A 100 14.69 -0.72 11.36
C ASN A 100 15.31 -1.82 10.47
N ARG A 101 14.96 -1.80 9.18
CA ARG A 101 15.44 -2.74 8.17
C ARG A 101 16.02 -2.00 6.98
N GLU A 102 16.79 -2.72 6.18
CA GLU A 102 17.34 -2.16 4.95
C GLU A 102 16.22 -2.00 3.91
N TYR A 103 16.34 -0.99 3.06
CA TYR A 103 15.46 -0.80 1.91
C TYR A 103 16.26 -0.83 0.62
N LEU A 104 15.64 -1.41 -0.40
CA LEU A 104 16.24 -1.50 -1.72
C LEU A 104 16.26 -0.11 -2.36
N ASN A 105 17.33 0.27 -3.06
CA ASN A 105 17.35 1.52 -3.82
C ASN A 105 16.39 1.43 -5.03
N TRP A 106 15.95 2.58 -5.53
CA TRP A 106 14.98 2.68 -6.63
C TRP A 106 15.40 1.92 -7.89
N GLY A 107 16.67 2.04 -8.29
CA GLY A 107 17.18 1.37 -9.48
C GLY A 107 17.01 -0.15 -9.39
N ASN A 108 17.37 -0.72 -8.25
CA ASN A 108 17.22 -2.15 -7.98
C ASN A 108 15.74 -2.56 -7.83
N TRP A 109 14.90 -1.72 -7.19
CA TRP A 109 13.46 -1.97 -7.11
C TRP A 109 12.83 -2.09 -8.49
N THR A 110 13.18 -1.18 -9.41
CA THR A 110 12.60 -1.14 -10.75
C THR A 110 13.32 -1.99 -11.79
N ALA A 111 14.25 -2.86 -11.39
CA ALA A 111 15.10 -3.60 -12.33
C ALA A 111 14.30 -4.41 -13.38
N ASN A 112 13.11 -4.91 -13.01
CA ASN A 112 12.23 -5.68 -13.91
C ASN A 112 11.02 -4.87 -14.41
N CYS A 113 10.95 -3.57 -14.15
CA CYS A 113 9.84 -2.72 -14.58
C CYS A 113 10.08 -2.20 -16.00
N ALA A 114 9.25 -2.64 -16.96
CA ALA A 114 9.32 -2.13 -18.33
C ALA A 114 8.90 -0.66 -18.45
N VAL A 115 7.93 -0.23 -17.63
CA VAL A 115 7.43 1.15 -17.56
C VAL A 115 7.30 1.54 -16.10
N VAL A 116 7.75 2.74 -15.75
CA VAL A 116 7.68 3.30 -14.39
C VAL A 116 6.87 4.59 -14.36
N ALA A 117 6.06 4.78 -13.31
CA ALA A 117 5.39 6.04 -13.05
C ALA A 117 6.10 6.83 -11.94
N ILE A 118 6.35 8.13 -12.18
CA ILE A 118 7.10 9.00 -11.27
C ILE A 118 6.16 10.05 -10.68
N GLY A 119 6.16 10.20 -9.36
CA GLY A 119 5.42 11.23 -8.62
C GLY A 119 3.90 11.03 -8.59
N LEU A 120 3.40 9.87 -9.03
CA LEU A 120 1.97 9.56 -9.04
C LEU A 120 1.71 8.07 -8.85
N PHE A 121 0.51 7.75 -8.35
CA PHE A 121 0.00 6.39 -8.31
C PHE A 121 -0.99 6.19 -9.49
N PRO A 122 -0.75 5.25 -10.41
CA PRO A 122 -1.44 5.18 -11.71
C PRO A 122 -2.82 4.49 -11.66
N LYS A 123 -3.34 4.18 -10.47
CA LYS A 123 -4.67 3.59 -10.26
C LYS A 123 -5.48 4.42 -9.26
N PRO A 124 -6.82 4.27 -9.25
CA PRO A 124 -7.62 4.78 -8.14
C PRO A 124 -7.13 4.19 -6.81
N VAL A 125 -6.95 5.04 -5.80
CA VAL A 125 -6.60 4.59 -4.45
C VAL A 125 -7.75 3.72 -3.92
N PRO A 126 -7.48 2.49 -3.43
CA PRO A 126 -8.54 1.62 -2.94
C PRO A 126 -9.29 2.22 -1.75
N ALA A 127 -10.57 1.89 -1.66
CA ALA A 127 -11.39 2.31 -0.51
C ALA A 127 -10.81 1.75 0.81
N GLY A 128 -10.90 2.57 1.86
CA GLY A 128 -10.36 2.21 3.19
C GLY A 128 -8.90 2.59 3.40
N THR A 129 -8.25 3.24 2.45
CA THR A 129 -6.93 3.85 2.65
C THR A 129 -6.84 5.25 2.03
N VAL A 130 -5.79 5.98 2.41
CA VAL A 130 -5.37 7.24 1.80
C VAL A 130 -3.85 7.20 1.68
N VAL A 131 -3.31 7.65 0.55
CA VAL A 131 -1.87 7.77 0.37
C VAL A 131 -1.39 9.03 1.10
N PRO A 132 -0.43 8.94 2.02
CA PRO A 132 0.11 10.12 2.69
C PRO A 132 0.90 10.98 1.69
N GLN A 133 0.83 12.30 1.85
CA GLN A 133 1.39 13.26 0.87
C GLN A 133 2.89 13.07 0.64
N TRP A 134 3.64 12.68 1.69
CA TRP A 134 5.08 12.47 1.60
C TRP A 134 5.46 11.35 0.61
N ALA A 135 4.57 10.39 0.35
CA ALA A 135 4.85 9.28 -0.57
C ALA A 135 4.94 9.74 -2.04
N TYR A 136 4.39 10.91 -2.36
CA TYR A 136 4.46 11.50 -3.70
C TYR A 136 5.73 12.34 -3.94
N ILE A 137 6.56 12.56 -2.91
CA ILE A 137 7.80 13.34 -3.05
C ILE A 137 8.74 12.61 -4.02
N ASN A 138 9.32 13.37 -4.94
CA ASN A 138 10.15 12.82 -6.01
C ASN A 138 11.52 12.37 -5.47
N ILE A 139 11.74 11.06 -5.46
CA ILE A 139 12.98 10.43 -5.00
C ILE A 139 14.23 10.78 -5.84
N ASN A 140 14.07 11.24 -7.09
CA ASN A 140 15.18 11.73 -7.93
C ASN A 140 15.50 13.20 -7.65
N SER A 141 14.60 13.95 -7.01
CA SER A 141 14.88 15.30 -6.52
C SER A 141 15.66 15.31 -5.21
N VAL A 142 15.71 14.16 -4.51
CA VAL A 142 16.52 13.95 -3.28
C VAL A 142 17.90 13.38 -3.66
N ARG A 143 18.59 14.03 -4.60
CA ARG A 143 20.04 13.88 -4.77
C ARG A 143 20.83 14.96 -4.01
N LEU A 144 20.23 15.54 -2.97
CA LEU A 144 20.89 16.48 -2.07
C LEU A 144 20.57 16.09 -0.62
N ARG A 145 21.52 15.35 -0.04
CA ARG A 145 21.84 15.26 1.39
C ARG A 145 20.78 14.67 2.31
N LEU A 146 20.71 13.33 2.34
CA LEU A 146 20.47 12.62 3.59
C LEU A 146 21.78 12.48 4.37
N THR A 147 22.30 13.61 4.83
CA THR A 147 23.13 13.66 6.03
C THR A 147 22.27 14.38 7.06
N CYS A 148 21.66 13.62 7.97
CA CYS A 148 21.34 14.15 9.29
C CYS A 148 22.65 14.31 10.07
#